data_AF-A0AAN1DHC4-F1
#
_entry.id   AF-A0AAN1DHC4-F1
#
_cell.length_a   1.000
_cell.length_b   1.000
_cell.length_c   1.000
_cell.angle_alpha   90.00
_cell.angle_beta   90.00
_cell.angle_gamma   90.00
#
_symmetry.space_group_name_H-M   'P 1'
#
loop_
_entity.id
_entity.type
_entity.pdbx_description
1 polymer ?
#
loop_
_entity_poly.entity_id
_entity_poly.type
_entity_poly.pdbx_seq_one_letter_code
_entity_poly.pdbx_strand_id
1 'polypeptide(L)'
;MKRFAFSSRAVQLSVMALALGALAGCDTLNDYLAPDRVNYKNTGSAPPLAVPSDLKPVPTTQQFVAPPTNAGLGTLPPRATTQAGNATDGIPSAQDPLGMHIERDGDRRWLVVDGRTPEQLWPILKEFWQENGFSLKTDAPSTGIMATDWAENRANIPDDWFRRTIGKVIDFAYSSGTRDRFRTLVNRTSDGNTDISITHSAMEEMMVGPQGGTSSRWEERPRNPVLEAVFLSKLMQKFGLTDAQAKQLLTDARPATAPAQVADTSGGAATLQLAESFDRAWLRVGLALDRTNFTVDNRDREKGVYTVRYANSMEELKRDGLFGKLFYGGPSAAKPGKEYLINVRAQGNGGTQVAVVGADGQIDNSSDAQRLISLLHAQLN
;
A
#
# COMPACT_ATOMS: atom_id res chain seq x y z
N MET A 1 22.47 47.98 -57.54
CA MET A 1 21.78 47.06 -56.62
C MET A 1 22.80 46.07 -56.05
N LYS A 2 23.27 46.25 -54.81
CA LYS A 2 24.19 45.30 -54.16
C LYS A 2 23.38 44.50 -53.13
N ARG A 3 23.18 43.21 -53.39
CA ARG A 3 22.50 42.29 -52.47
C ARG A 3 23.48 41.88 -51.38
N PHE A 4 23.21 42.27 -50.13
CA PHE A 4 23.95 41.78 -48.97
C PHE A 4 23.54 40.33 -48.70
N ALA A 5 24.45 39.39 -48.97
CA ALA A 5 24.31 38.01 -48.56
C ALA A 5 24.65 37.91 -47.05
N PHE A 6 23.64 37.97 -46.19
CA PHE A 6 23.81 37.57 -44.79
C PHE A 6 24.06 36.06 -44.75
N SER A 7 25.20 35.66 -44.19
CA SER A 7 25.58 34.26 -44.09
C SER A 7 24.56 33.50 -43.24
N SER A 8 24.05 32.38 -43.75
CA SER A 8 23.09 31.49 -43.07
C SER A 8 23.58 31.04 -41.68
N ARG A 9 24.90 30.98 -41.47
CA ARG A 9 25.52 30.65 -40.18
C ARG A 9 25.37 31.75 -39.12
N ALA A 10 25.39 33.02 -39.53
CA ALA A 10 25.19 34.14 -38.61
C ALA A 10 23.74 34.21 -38.10
N VAL A 11 22.77 33.85 -38.97
CA VAL A 11 21.35 33.76 -38.60
C VAL A 11 21.07 32.54 -37.70
N GLN A 12 21.73 31.41 -37.96
CA GLN A 12 21.60 30.22 -37.09
C GLN A 12 22.19 30.44 -35.71
N LEU A 13 23.35 31.10 -35.61
CA LEU A 13 23.98 31.42 -34.32
C LEU A 13 23.17 32.41 -33.49
N SER A 14 22.56 33.42 -34.12
CA SER A 14 21.71 34.39 -33.41
C SER A 14 20.40 33.78 -32.91
N VAL A 15 19.78 32.87 -33.69
CA VAL A 15 18.57 32.13 -33.25
C VAL A 15 18.90 31.19 -32.09
N MET A 16 20.05 30.51 -32.11
CA MET A 16 20.46 29.60 -31.04
C MET A 16 20.80 30.36 -29.74
N ALA A 17 21.40 31.55 -29.83
CA ALA A 17 21.66 32.41 -28.68
C ALA A 17 20.36 32.97 -28.07
N LEU A 18 19.37 33.31 -28.89
CA LEU A 18 18.05 33.76 -28.44
C LEU A 18 17.25 32.63 -27.75
N ALA A 19 17.35 31.40 -28.27
CA ALA A 19 16.73 30.23 -27.66
C ALA A 19 17.35 29.87 -26.31
N LEU A 20 18.67 29.99 -26.16
CA LEU A 20 19.36 29.74 -24.88
C LEU A 20 19.06 30.82 -23.83
N GLY A 21 18.81 32.07 -24.23
CA GLY A 21 18.41 33.14 -23.31
C GLY A 21 16.98 32.99 -22.76
N ALA A 22 16.08 32.38 -23.54
CA ALA A 22 14.67 32.23 -23.14
C ALA A 22 14.45 31.16 -22.05
N LEU A 23 15.34 30.18 -21.89
CA LEU A 23 15.19 29.14 -20.86
C LEU A 23 15.72 29.52 -19.48
N ALA A 24 16.54 30.57 -19.36
CA ALA A 24 17.07 31.05 -18.08
C ALA A 24 16.23 32.17 -17.43
N GLY A 25 15.15 32.61 -18.07
CA GLY A 25 14.41 33.83 -17.68
C GLY A 25 13.19 33.64 -16.80
N CYS A 26 12.68 32.42 -16.61
CA CYS A 26 11.38 32.23 -15.93
C CYS A 26 11.43 32.30 -14.40
N ASP A 27 12.56 31.95 -13.76
CA ASP A 27 12.69 32.04 -12.30
C ASP A 27 12.97 33.49 -11.85
N THR A 28 13.80 34.21 -12.62
CA THR A 28 14.21 35.58 -12.28
C THR A 28 13.14 36.63 -12.53
N LEU A 29 12.29 36.44 -13.56
CA LEU A 29 11.15 37.35 -13.80
C LEU A 29 10.02 37.16 -12.81
N ASN A 30 9.81 35.95 -12.29
CA ASN A 30 8.80 35.67 -11.27
C ASN A 30 9.17 36.33 -9.92
N ASP A 31 10.46 36.38 -9.57
CA ASP A 31 10.95 37.09 -8.38
C ASP A 31 10.86 38.64 -8.52
N TYR A 32 10.99 39.18 -9.74
CA TYR A 32 10.95 40.63 -9.99
C TYR A 32 9.54 41.21 -10.19
N LEU A 33 8.57 40.39 -10.62
CA LEU A 33 7.19 40.81 -10.91
C LEU A 33 6.21 40.53 -9.76
N ALA A 34 6.67 39.94 -8.64
CA ALA A 34 5.83 39.71 -7.47
C ALA A 34 5.56 41.04 -6.73
N PRO A 35 4.30 41.50 -6.62
CA PRO A 35 3.98 42.70 -5.84
C PRO A 35 4.15 42.42 -4.33
N ASP A 36 4.94 43.28 -3.68
CA ASP A 36 5.17 43.43 -2.23
C ASP A 36 5.32 42.14 -1.40
N ARG A 37 6.56 41.64 -1.29
CA ARG A 37 6.95 40.78 -0.17
C ARG A 37 7.04 41.63 1.09
N VAL A 38 6.00 41.58 1.92
CA VAL A 38 6.08 42.04 3.31
C VAL A 38 7.13 41.18 4.01
N ASN A 39 8.29 41.76 4.35
CA ASN A 39 9.40 41.06 4.98
C ASN A 39 9.14 40.90 6.49
N TYR A 40 8.26 39.97 6.85
CA TYR A 40 7.88 39.64 8.23
C TYR A 40 9.05 39.07 9.06
N LYS A 41 10.14 38.63 8.42
CA LYS A 41 11.32 38.07 9.10
C LYS A 41 12.18 39.14 9.78
N ASN A 42 12.09 40.39 9.32
CA ASN A 42 12.84 41.52 9.87
C ASN A 42 11.97 42.46 10.73
N THR A 43 10.72 42.09 11.00
CA THR A 43 9.85 42.89 11.85
C THR A 43 10.27 42.75 13.31
N GLY A 44 10.86 43.80 13.87
CA GLY A 44 11.19 43.86 15.29
C GLY A 44 9.94 43.82 16.16
N SER A 45 10.01 43.12 17.30
CA SER A 45 8.94 43.16 18.30
C SER A 45 8.88 44.53 18.96
N ALA A 46 7.68 45.05 19.20
CA ALA A 46 7.51 46.32 19.89
C ALA A 46 8.03 46.21 21.34
N PRO A 47 8.74 47.22 21.88
CA PRO A 47 9.17 47.21 23.28
C PRO A 47 7.98 47.01 24.22
N PRO A 48 8.13 46.22 25.30
CA PRO A 48 7.07 46.06 26.27
C PRO A 48 6.74 47.42 26.90
N LEU A 49 5.46 47.67 27.20
CA LEU A 49 5.06 48.89 27.89
C LEU A 49 5.70 48.93 29.29
N ALA A 50 6.51 49.95 29.53
CA ALA A 50 7.03 50.25 30.85
C ALA A 50 5.93 50.89 31.69
N VAL A 51 5.46 50.19 32.70
CA VAL A 51 4.47 50.73 33.66
C VAL A 51 5.26 51.47 34.76
N PRO A 52 5.02 52.78 34.97
CA PRO A 52 5.70 53.55 36.01
C PRO A 52 5.26 53.09 37.41
N SER A 53 6.11 53.32 38.41
CA SER A 53 6.02 52.73 39.76
C SER A 53 4.80 53.17 40.59
N ASP A 54 4.06 54.16 40.12
CA ASP A 54 2.83 54.70 40.72
C ASP A 54 1.56 53.99 40.21
N LEU A 55 1.65 53.19 39.14
CA LEU A 55 0.51 52.52 38.52
C LEU A 55 0.58 50.99 38.66
N LYS A 56 -0.54 50.38 39.05
CA LYS A 56 -0.67 48.92 39.08
C LYS A 56 -0.95 48.40 37.67
N PRO A 57 -0.21 47.39 37.16
CA PRO A 57 -0.46 46.81 35.85
C PRO A 57 -1.87 46.21 35.77
N VAL A 58 -2.60 46.50 34.69
CA VAL A 58 -3.86 45.82 34.38
C VAL A 58 -3.49 44.44 33.78
N PRO A 59 -4.04 43.33 34.29
CA PRO A 59 -3.81 42.02 33.70
C PRO A 59 -4.46 41.96 32.32
N THR A 60 -3.65 41.96 31.27
CA THR A 60 -4.10 41.72 29.90
C THR A 60 -4.38 40.24 29.73
N THR A 61 -5.65 39.84 29.61
CA THR A 61 -6.00 38.48 29.17
C THR A 61 -5.52 38.33 27.73
N GLN A 62 -4.40 37.62 27.52
CA GLN A 62 -3.87 37.35 26.19
C GLN A 62 -4.83 36.43 25.43
N GLN A 63 -5.70 37.04 24.61
CA GLN A 63 -6.66 36.31 23.76
C GLN A 63 -5.96 35.61 22.59
N PHE A 64 -4.77 36.13 22.22
CA PHE A 64 -3.91 35.61 21.17
C PHE A 64 -2.52 35.35 21.78
N VAL A 65 -2.32 34.15 22.32
CA VAL A 65 -1.01 33.69 22.77
C VAL A 65 -0.30 33.11 21.54
N ALA A 66 0.74 33.80 21.07
CA ALA A 66 1.64 33.20 20.09
C ALA A 66 2.29 31.96 20.74
N PRO A 67 2.32 30.81 20.06
CA PRO A 67 3.01 29.62 20.57
C PRO A 67 4.44 29.95 20.98
N PRO A 68 4.95 29.37 22.07
CA PRO A 68 6.29 29.64 22.56
C PRO A 68 7.34 29.38 21.47
N THR A 69 8.33 30.26 21.37
CA THR A 69 9.43 30.23 20.37
C THR A 69 10.35 29.01 20.50
N ASN A 70 10.08 28.14 21.47
CA ASN A 70 10.76 26.87 21.71
C ASN A 70 10.22 25.70 20.88
N ALA A 71 9.26 25.91 19.97
CA ALA A 71 9.15 25.06 18.78
C ALA A 71 10.29 25.43 17.82
N GLY A 72 11.49 24.92 18.10
CA GLY A 72 12.70 25.33 17.39
C GLY A 72 12.56 25.14 15.87
N LEU A 73 12.90 26.18 15.11
CA LEU A 73 13.37 26.00 13.73
C LEU A 73 14.51 24.97 13.79
N GLY A 74 14.26 23.76 13.26
CA GLY A 74 15.20 22.64 13.29
C GLY A 74 14.79 21.45 14.19
N THR A 75 13.63 21.47 14.85
CA THR A 75 13.12 20.31 15.61
C THR A 75 12.19 19.40 14.82
N LEU A 76 11.77 19.81 13.62
CA LEU A 76 11.09 18.92 12.68
C LEU A 76 12.10 17.91 12.16
N PRO A 77 11.77 16.59 12.13
CA PRO A 77 12.65 15.60 11.54
C PRO A 77 13.00 16.04 10.12
N PRO A 78 14.29 16.00 9.72
CA PRO A 78 14.70 16.44 8.40
C PRO A 78 13.89 15.66 7.35
N ARG A 79 13.21 16.43 6.49
CA ARG A 79 12.46 15.89 5.35
C ARG A 79 13.45 15.62 4.24
N ALA A 80 13.49 14.38 3.75
CA ALA A 80 14.40 14.01 2.68
C ALA A 80 13.83 14.47 1.34
N THR A 81 14.68 14.63 0.33
CA THR A 81 14.26 15.01 -1.02
C THR A 81 14.41 13.84 -1.97
N THR A 82 13.36 13.55 -2.73
CA THR A 82 13.39 12.55 -3.82
C THR A 82 14.33 13.02 -4.94
N GLN A 83 14.69 12.12 -5.85
CA GLN A 83 15.45 12.49 -7.05
C GLN A 83 14.74 13.55 -7.91
N ALA A 84 13.40 13.64 -7.82
CA ALA A 84 12.58 14.65 -8.49
C ALA A 84 12.53 16.00 -7.75
N GLY A 85 13.23 16.16 -6.62
CA GLY A 85 13.28 17.40 -5.84
C GLY A 85 12.12 17.60 -4.85
N ASN A 86 11.13 16.70 -4.83
CA ASN A 86 10.02 16.77 -3.86
C ASN A 86 10.51 16.40 -2.46
N ALA A 87 10.14 17.19 -1.46
CA ALA A 87 10.39 16.87 -0.06
C ALA A 87 9.39 15.81 0.43
N THR A 88 9.87 14.70 0.98
CA THR A 88 9.07 13.55 1.42
C THR A 88 9.36 13.13 2.85
N ASP A 89 8.34 12.60 3.52
CA ASP A 89 8.50 12.04 4.87
C ASP A 89 9.21 10.68 4.86
N GLY A 90 9.26 9.92 3.77
CA GLY A 90 10.17 8.77 3.65
C GLY A 90 11.62 9.16 3.39
N ILE A 91 12.56 8.23 3.61
CA ILE A 91 13.99 8.39 3.25
C ILE A 91 14.28 7.68 1.92
N PRO A 92 14.46 8.41 0.81
CA PRO A 92 14.77 7.81 -0.48
C PRO A 92 16.08 7.01 -0.49
N SER A 93 16.07 5.91 -1.23
CA SER A 93 17.21 5.04 -1.48
C SER A 93 17.32 4.69 -2.97
N ALA A 94 18.35 3.94 -3.36
CA ALA A 94 18.46 3.45 -4.74
C ALA A 94 17.35 2.44 -5.10
N GLN A 95 16.86 1.69 -4.11
CA GLN A 95 15.79 0.69 -4.25
C GLN A 95 14.39 1.32 -4.13
N ASP A 96 14.29 2.46 -3.44
CA ASP A 96 13.06 3.22 -3.28
C ASP A 96 13.32 4.73 -3.46
N PRO A 97 13.24 5.25 -4.71
CA PRO A 97 13.54 6.64 -5.01
C PRO A 97 12.59 7.67 -4.38
N LEU A 98 11.45 7.21 -3.85
CA LEU A 98 10.46 8.04 -3.16
C LEU A 98 10.54 7.88 -1.63
N GLY A 99 11.34 6.92 -1.15
CA GLY A 99 11.46 6.54 0.25
C GLY A 99 10.19 5.90 0.81
N MET A 100 9.29 5.46 -0.08
CA MET A 100 7.98 4.92 0.23
C MET A 100 7.48 4.03 -0.90
N HIS A 101 6.88 2.91 -0.55
CA HIS A 101 6.24 2.02 -1.51
C HIS A 101 5.00 1.34 -0.90
N ILE A 102 4.18 0.77 -1.77
CA ILE A 102 3.04 -0.04 -1.35
C ILE A 102 3.46 -1.50 -1.37
N GLU A 103 3.19 -2.18 -0.26
CA GLU A 103 3.17 -3.64 -0.22
C GLU A 103 1.74 -4.15 -0.19
N ARG A 104 1.55 -5.37 -0.69
CA ARG A 104 0.25 -6.03 -0.74
C ARG A 104 0.32 -7.51 -0.40
N ASP A 105 -0.75 -7.96 0.24
CA ASP A 105 -1.05 -9.37 0.46
C ASP A 105 -2.55 -9.60 0.27
N GLY A 106 -2.93 -10.31 -0.80
CA GLY A 106 -4.32 -10.47 -1.20
C GLY A 106 -5.00 -9.12 -1.49
N ASP A 107 -6.08 -8.85 -0.75
CA ASP A 107 -6.83 -7.59 -0.81
C ASP A 107 -6.33 -6.52 0.17
N ARG A 108 -5.35 -6.85 1.04
CA ARG A 108 -4.74 -5.93 1.98
C ARG A 108 -3.58 -5.21 1.31
N ARG A 109 -3.50 -3.91 1.54
CA ARG A 109 -2.38 -3.07 1.11
C ARG A 109 -1.95 -2.18 2.26
N TRP A 110 -0.65 -1.92 2.35
CA TRP A 110 -0.10 -0.96 3.30
C TRP A 110 1.01 -0.16 2.65
N LEU A 111 1.21 1.03 3.17
CA LEU A 111 2.31 1.90 2.82
C LEU A 111 3.50 1.56 3.72
N VAL A 112 4.63 1.23 3.10
CA VAL A 112 5.92 1.14 3.77
C VAL A 112 6.59 2.50 3.65
N VAL A 113 7.03 3.07 4.77
CA VAL A 113 7.78 4.33 4.83
C VAL A 113 9.20 4.04 5.31
N ASP A 114 10.17 4.30 4.43
CA ASP A 114 11.55 3.94 4.67
C ASP A 114 12.22 4.87 5.67
N GLY A 115 12.97 4.29 6.62
CA GLY A 115 13.81 5.03 7.56
C GLY A 115 13.07 5.98 8.49
N ARG A 116 11.76 5.78 8.68
CA ARG A 116 10.94 6.50 9.64
C ARG A 116 10.39 5.55 10.70
N THR A 117 10.27 6.07 11.91
CA THR A 117 9.69 5.36 13.05
C THR A 117 8.21 5.70 13.22
N PRO A 118 7.40 4.81 13.83
CA PRO A 118 5.99 5.09 14.10
C PRO A 118 5.76 6.40 14.86
N GLU A 119 6.63 6.73 15.82
CA GLU A 119 6.54 7.91 16.68
C GLU A 119 6.77 9.20 15.91
N GLN A 120 7.58 9.17 14.83
CA GLN A 120 7.78 10.30 13.94
C GLN A 120 6.57 10.54 13.03
N LEU A 121 5.91 9.47 12.59
CA LEU A 121 4.76 9.56 11.67
C LEU A 121 3.43 9.78 12.39
N TRP A 122 3.35 9.41 13.67
CA TRP A 122 2.12 9.49 14.46
C TRP A 122 1.44 10.87 14.47
N PRO A 123 2.17 11.99 14.71
CA PRO A 123 1.55 13.32 14.68
C PRO A 123 1.00 13.67 13.29
N ILE A 124 1.71 13.29 12.23
CA ILE A 124 1.30 13.54 10.84
C ILE A 124 0.04 12.75 10.49
N LEU A 125 -0.08 11.51 10.95
CA LEU A 125 -1.27 10.67 10.78
C LEU A 125 -2.49 11.25 11.51
N LYS A 126 -2.28 11.79 12.71
CA LYS A 126 -3.34 12.45 13.48
C LYS A 126 -3.85 13.70 12.76
N GLU A 127 -2.93 14.57 12.34
CA GLU A 127 -3.25 15.76 11.54
C GLU A 127 -3.98 15.37 10.25
N PHE A 128 -3.51 14.33 9.56
CA PHE A 128 -4.14 13.83 8.34
C PHE A 128 -5.62 13.53 8.56
N TRP A 129 -6.00 12.75 9.57
CA TRP A 129 -7.41 12.44 9.81
C TRP A 129 -8.22 13.68 10.16
N GLN A 130 -7.68 14.56 11.00
CA GLN A 130 -8.35 15.80 11.44
C GLN A 130 -8.57 16.78 10.28
N GLU A 131 -7.57 17.01 9.44
CA GLU A 131 -7.65 17.87 8.25
C GLU A 131 -8.64 17.32 7.21
N ASN A 132 -8.83 16.01 7.18
CA ASN A 132 -9.81 15.36 6.31
C ASN A 132 -11.22 15.27 6.94
N GLY A 133 -11.44 15.93 8.08
CA GLY A 133 -12.76 16.06 8.70
C GLY A 133 -13.16 14.90 9.63
N PHE A 134 -12.22 14.03 10.01
CA PHE A 134 -12.47 12.91 10.90
C PHE A 134 -12.03 13.23 12.33
N SER A 135 -12.93 13.03 13.29
CA SER A 135 -12.55 12.95 14.71
C SER A 135 -11.93 11.59 15.01
N LEU A 136 -11.00 11.54 15.97
CA LEU A 136 -10.38 10.29 16.42
C LEU A 136 -11.11 9.76 17.66
N LYS A 137 -11.56 8.51 17.59
CA LYS A 137 -12.10 7.75 18.72
C LYS A 137 -11.01 6.97 19.47
N THR A 138 -9.97 6.56 18.75
CA THR A 138 -8.80 5.88 19.33
C THR A 138 -7.54 6.54 18.84
N ASP A 139 -6.68 6.92 19.78
CA ASP A 139 -5.35 7.50 19.58
C ASP A 139 -4.41 6.77 20.55
N ALA A 140 -3.90 5.61 20.11
CA ALA A 140 -3.12 4.70 20.95
C ALA A 140 -1.73 4.40 20.33
N PRO A 141 -0.77 5.37 20.40
CA PRO A 141 0.57 5.22 19.80
C PRO A 141 1.34 4.01 20.33
N SER A 142 1.15 3.65 21.61
CA SER A 142 1.79 2.49 22.22
C SER A 142 1.41 1.15 21.57
N THR A 143 0.24 1.08 20.95
CA THR A 143 -0.27 -0.11 20.24
C THR A 143 -0.22 0.03 18.72
N GLY A 144 0.18 1.20 18.21
CA GLY A 144 0.15 1.51 16.79
C GLY A 144 -1.26 1.68 16.21
N ILE A 145 -2.30 1.84 17.04
CA ILE A 145 -3.70 1.85 16.60
C ILE A 145 -4.29 3.26 16.67
N MET A 146 -4.76 3.75 15.53
CA MET A 146 -5.56 4.97 15.43
C MET A 146 -6.89 4.62 14.77
N ALA A 147 -8.00 5.14 15.28
CA ALA A 147 -9.31 4.92 14.67
C ALA A 147 -10.14 6.19 14.71
N THR A 148 -10.81 6.49 13.59
CA THR A 148 -11.78 7.58 13.53
C THR A 148 -13.02 7.22 14.35
N ASP A 149 -13.81 8.22 14.72
CA ASP A 149 -15.19 7.96 15.13
C ASP A 149 -16.04 7.53 13.92
N TRP A 150 -17.22 6.99 14.19
CA TRP A 150 -18.21 6.72 13.16
C TRP A 150 -18.72 8.05 12.60
N ALA A 151 -18.53 8.28 11.30
CA ALA A 151 -19.00 9.48 10.64
C ALA A 151 -20.51 9.37 10.33
N GLU A 152 -21.36 9.73 11.31
CA GLU A 152 -22.82 9.77 11.16
C GLU A 152 -23.30 10.99 10.36
N ASN A 153 -22.63 12.14 10.54
CA ASN A 153 -22.89 13.37 9.79
C ASN A 153 -21.61 13.85 9.09
N ARG A 154 -21.59 13.70 7.76
CA ARG A 154 -20.39 13.91 6.91
C ARG A 154 -20.24 15.33 6.40
N ALA A 155 -21.07 16.26 6.88
CA ALA A 155 -21.02 17.68 6.50
C ALA A 155 -19.68 18.38 6.83
N ASN A 156 -18.87 17.80 7.71
CA ASN A 156 -17.54 18.34 8.06
C ASN A 156 -16.39 17.79 7.20
N ILE A 157 -16.64 16.82 6.29
CA ILE A 157 -15.63 16.37 5.33
C ILE A 157 -15.52 17.46 4.25
N PRO A 158 -14.33 18.00 3.97
CA PRO A 158 -14.19 19.08 2.98
C PRO A 158 -14.79 18.68 1.62
N ASP A 159 -15.86 19.40 1.23
CA ASP A 159 -16.65 19.14 0.02
C ASP A 159 -15.77 19.09 -1.24
N ASP A 160 -14.73 19.91 -1.27
CA ASP A 160 -14.08 20.32 -2.51
C ASP A 160 -13.12 19.26 -3.09
N TRP A 161 -12.41 18.48 -2.26
CA TRP A 161 -11.52 17.42 -2.76
C TRP A 161 -12.17 16.04 -2.73
N PHE A 162 -12.99 15.76 -1.72
CA PHE A 162 -13.65 14.46 -1.52
C PHE A 162 -14.65 14.19 -2.65
N ARG A 163 -15.47 15.19 -3.04
CA ARG A 163 -16.39 15.08 -4.18
C ARG A 163 -15.66 14.97 -5.53
N ARG A 164 -14.55 15.68 -5.72
CA ARG A 164 -13.78 15.64 -6.99
C ARG A 164 -13.07 14.31 -7.21
N THR A 165 -12.60 13.67 -6.13
CA THR A 165 -11.82 12.43 -6.20
C THR A 165 -12.70 11.17 -6.15
N ILE A 166 -13.80 11.20 -5.40
CA ILE A 166 -14.66 10.02 -5.13
C ILE A 166 -15.99 10.09 -5.89
N GLY A 167 -16.43 11.29 -6.32
CA GLY A 167 -17.77 11.56 -6.88
C GLY A 167 -18.07 11.03 -8.28
N LYS A 168 -17.36 9.99 -8.75
CA LYS A 168 -17.69 9.28 -10.00
C LYS A 168 -17.79 7.75 -9.88
N VAL A 169 -17.42 7.17 -8.74
CA VAL A 169 -17.23 5.71 -8.61
C VAL A 169 -17.99 5.11 -7.42
N ILE A 170 -18.52 5.92 -6.50
CA ILE A 170 -19.17 5.43 -5.28
C ILE A 170 -20.33 6.36 -4.88
N ASP A 171 -21.56 5.83 -4.80
CA ASP A 171 -22.80 6.47 -4.31
C ASP A 171 -22.78 6.74 -2.78
N PHE A 172 -21.62 7.10 -2.25
CA PHE A 172 -21.33 7.28 -0.82
C PHE A 172 -21.90 8.58 -0.23
N ALA A 173 -22.36 9.50 -1.07
CA ALA A 173 -22.76 10.82 -0.63
C ALA A 173 -24.27 10.86 -0.41
N TYR A 174 -24.69 11.19 0.81
CA TYR A 174 -26.04 11.64 1.20
C TYR A 174 -27.05 10.66 1.83
N SER A 175 -26.70 9.39 2.12
CA SER A 175 -27.61 8.55 2.92
C SER A 175 -27.42 8.78 4.42
N SER A 176 -28.43 9.33 5.09
CA SER A 176 -28.50 9.48 6.55
C SER A 176 -28.48 8.14 7.31
N GLY A 177 -28.60 7.02 6.59
CA GLY A 177 -28.57 5.67 7.14
C GLY A 177 -27.22 4.97 7.02
N THR A 178 -26.10 5.66 6.73
CA THR A 178 -24.78 4.99 6.63
C THR A 178 -23.73 5.61 7.53
N ARG A 179 -22.93 4.77 8.20
CA ARG A 179 -21.81 5.17 9.04
C ARG A 179 -20.54 4.51 8.54
N ASP A 180 -19.47 5.29 8.42
CA ASP A 180 -18.17 4.78 8.03
C ASP A 180 -17.12 5.16 9.08
N ARG A 181 -16.18 4.25 9.29
CA ARG A 181 -15.08 4.39 10.24
C ARG A 181 -13.80 3.85 9.61
N PHE A 182 -12.69 4.52 9.84
CA PHE A 182 -11.38 4.07 9.40
C PHE A 182 -10.51 3.70 10.60
N ARG A 183 -9.76 2.62 10.46
CA ARG A 183 -8.73 2.20 11.40
C ARG A 183 -7.38 2.24 10.69
N THR A 184 -6.45 2.99 11.25
CA THR A 184 -5.03 2.99 10.87
C THR A 184 -4.26 2.10 11.83
N LEU A 185 -3.47 1.18 11.28
CA LEU A 185 -2.49 0.39 12.03
C LEU A 185 -1.09 0.77 11.56
N VAL A 186 -0.23 1.12 12.53
CA VAL A 186 1.14 1.60 12.33
C VAL A 186 2.07 0.62 13.03
N ASN A 187 2.92 -0.08 12.26
CA ASN A 187 3.84 -1.07 12.80
C ASN A 187 5.28 -0.72 12.44
N ARG A 188 6.20 -0.92 13.38
CA ARG A 188 7.64 -0.87 13.10
C ARG A 188 8.08 -2.20 12.48
N THR A 189 8.83 -2.15 11.38
CA THR A 189 9.45 -3.34 10.78
C THR A 189 10.83 -3.60 11.40
N SER A 190 11.37 -4.80 11.21
CA SER A 190 12.72 -5.16 11.66
C SER A 190 13.82 -4.30 11.04
N ASP A 191 13.56 -3.77 9.85
CA ASP A 191 14.53 -3.08 9.02
C ASP A 191 14.57 -1.57 9.30
N GLY A 192 13.81 -1.12 10.30
CA GLY A 192 13.72 0.28 10.70
C GLY A 192 12.71 1.10 9.89
N ASN A 193 11.91 0.45 9.05
CA ASN A 193 10.81 1.09 8.31
C ASN A 193 9.52 1.08 9.15
N THR A 194 8.51 1.80 8.66
CA THR A 194 7.16 1.81 9.25
C THR A 194 6.12 1.39 8.23
N ASP A 195 5.32 0.39 8.59
CA ASP A 195 4.16 -0.03 7.82
C ASP A 195 2.92 0.71 8.32
N ILE A 196 2.13 1.24 7.39
CA ILE A 196 0.88 1.96 7.66
C ILE A 196 -0.23 1.36 6.81
N SER A 197 -1.21 0.75 7.46
CA SER A 197 -2.42 0.24 6.80
C SER A 197 -3.65 1.04 7.22
N ILE A 198 -4.60 1.20 6.30
CA ILE A 198 -5.89 1.84 6.55
C ILE A 198 -6.98 0.83 6.19
N THR A 199 -7.87 0.53 7.13
CA THR A 199 -9.00 -0.39 6.93
C THR A 199 -10.33 0.33 7.15
N HIS A 200 -11.29 0.03 6.29
CA HIS A 200 -12.63 0.60 6.32
C HIS A 200 -13.63 -0.33 7.05
N SER A 201 -14.48 0.25 7.88
CA SER A 201 -15.66 -0.40 8.44
C SER A 201 -16.90 0.43 8.12
N ALA A 202 -17.97 -0.23 7.70
CA ALA A 202 -19.22 0.39 7.32
C ALA A 202 -20.39 -0.23 8.09
N MET A 203 -21.36 0.60 8.47
CA MET A 203 -22.66 0.19 8.99
C MET A 203 -23.76 0.87 8.19
N GLU A 204 -24.87 0.15 7.98
CA GLU A 204 -26.08 0.68 7.36
C GLU A 204 -27.28 0.47 8.28
N GLU A 205 -28.15 1.47 8.35
CA GLU A 205 -29.40 1.43 9.09
C GLU A 205 -30.43 0.67 8.27
N MET A 206 -30.79 -0.53 8.74
CA MET A 206 -31.89 -1.31 8.17
C MET A 206 -33.15 -1.15 9.02
N MET A 207 -34.24 -0.77 8.36
CA MET A 207 -35.56 -0.72 8.98
C MET A 207 -36.12 -2.14 9.12
N VAL A 208 -36.68 -2.46 10.28
CA VAL A 208 -37.16 -3.80 10.63
C VAL A 208 -38.63 -3.74 11.06
N GLY A 209 -39.46 -4.60 10.44
CA GLY A 209 -40.87 -4.81 10.76
C GLY A 209 -41.73 -5.06 9.50
N PRO A 210 -43.03 -5.36 9.66
CA PRO A 210 -43.93 -5.58 8.53
C PRO A 210 -43.94 -4.37 7.58
N GLN A 211 -43.86 -4.61 6.26
CA GLN A 211 -43.84 -3.57 5.21
C GLN A 211 -42.71 -2.52 5.30
N GLY A 212 -41.57 -2.83 5.93
CA GLY A 212 -40.42 -1.92 5.96
C GLY A 212 -40.24 -1.13 7.26
N GLY A 213 -41.00 -1.46 8.32
CA GLY A 213 -40.55 -1.34 9.71
C GLY A 213 -40.81 -0.04 10.49
N THR A 214 -41.10 -0.21 11.79
CA THR A 214 -41.29 0.83 12.83
C THR A 214 -40.10 0.97 13.77
N SER A 215 -38.99 0.26 13.50
CA SER A 215 -37.75 0.26 14.28
C SER A 215 -36.54 0.12 13.36
N SER A 216 -35.36 0.60 13.79
CA SER A 216 -34.13 0.50 13.01
C SER A 216 -33.05 -0.29 13.75
N ARG A 217 -32.19 -0.99 12.98
CA ARG A 217 -30.98 -1.63 13.47
C ARG A 217 -29.81 -1.34 12.56
N TRP A 218 -28.62 -1.22 13.14
CA TRP A 218 -27.37 -1.09 12.38
C TRP A 218 -26.89 -2.48 11.97
N GLU A 219 -26.67 -2.69 10.68
CA GLU A 219 -26.11 -3.90 10.11
C GLU A 219 -24.73 -3.60 9.51
N GLU A 220 -23.76 -4.49 9.75
CA GLU A 220 -22.41 -4.33 9.21
C GLU A 220 -22.41 -4.58 7.71
N ARG A 221 -21.73 -3.70 6.97
CA ARG A 221 -21.52 -3.87 5.53
C ARG A 221 -20.10 -4.34 5.23
N PRO A 222 -19.91 -5.01 4.09
CA PRO A 222 -18.57 -5.31 3.61
C PRO A 222 -17.70 -4.04 3.56
N ARG A 223 -16.43 -4.20 3.94
CA ARG A 223 -15.41 -3.14 3.77
C ARG A 223 -15.30 -2.75 2.29
N ASN A 224 -14.76 -1.55 2.04
CA ASN A 224 -14.57 -1.04 0.69
C ASN A 224 -13.08 -0.81 0.42
N PRO A 225 -12.39 -1.76 -0.25
CA PRO A 225 -10.97 -1.64 -0.57
C PRO A 225 -10.62 -0.43 -1.47
N VAL A 226 -11.59 0.08 -2.24
CA VAL A 226 -11.39 1.27 -3.07
C VAL A 226 -11.25 2.51 -2.19
N LEU A 227 -12.09 2.64 -1.15
CA LEU A 227 -11.97 3.74 -0.19
C LEU A 227 -10.66 3.66 0.59
N GLU A 228 -10.25 2.46 1.01
CA GLU A 228 -8.96 2.23 1.67
C GLU A 228 -7.78 2.72 0.79
N ALA A 229 -7.80 2.37 -0.50
CA ALA A 229 -6.79 2.84 -1.46
C ALA A 229 -6.81 4.35 -1.68
N VAL A 230 -8.00 4.99 -1.69
CA VAL A 230 -8.12 6.45 -1.81
C VAL A 230 -7.48 7.15 -0.60
N PHE A 231 -7.78 6.71 0.62
CA PHE A 231 -7.17 7.29 1.82
C PHE A 231 -5.67 7.02 1.89
N LEU A 232 -5.20 5.86 1.44
CA LEU A 232 -3.77 5.56 1.35
C LEU A 232 -3.06 6.48 0.35
N SER A 233 -3.68 6.75 -0.80
CA SER A 233 -3.19 7.75 -1.77
C SER A 233 -3.10 9.14 -1.17
N LYS A 234 -4.13 9.55 -0.42
CA LYS A 234 -4.16 10.86 0.24
C LYS A 234 -3.12 10.98 1.36
N LEU A 235 -2.86 9.90 2.08
CA LEU A 235 -1.80 9.85 3.06
C LEU A 235 -0.43 10.03 2.40
N MET A 236 -0.16 9.34 1.29
CA MET A 236 1.07 9.55 0.51
C MET A 236 1.23 11.00 0.03
N GLN A 237 0.14 11.67 -0.33
CA GLN A 237 0.14 13.10 -0.67
C GLN A 237 0.49 13.98 0.55
N LYS A 238 -0.06 13.67 1.73
CA LYS A 238 0.31 14.34 3.00
C LYS A 238 1.81 14.16 3.31
N PHE A 239 2.38 13.02 2.94
CA PHE A 239 3.82 12.74 3.06
C PHE A 239 4.69 13.36 1.94
N GLY A 240 4.11 14.17 1.06
CA GLY A 240 4.85 14.98 0.08
C GLY A 240 4.95 14.37 -1.32
N LEU A 241 4.26 13.26 -1.61
CA LEU A 241 4.14 12.76 -2.97
C LEU A 241 3.10 13.53 -3.79
N THR A 242 3.35 13.64 -5.09
CA THR A 242 2.33 14.13 -6.02
C THR A 242 1.21 13.10 -6.21
N ASP A 243 0.05 13.55 -6.66
CA ASP A 243 -1.08 12.65 -6.98
C ASP A 243 -0.68 11.56 -8.01
N ALA A 244 0.15 11.92 -9.00
CA ALA A 244 0.68 10.98 -9.97
C ALA A 244 1.60 9.93 -9.33
N GLN A 245 2.52 10.34 -8.46
CA GLN A 245 3.42 9.41 -7.73
C GLN A 245 2.62 8.47 -6.82
N ALA A 246 1.65 8.98 -6.07
CA ALA A 246 0.81 8.18 -5.18
C ALA A 246 -0.01 7.12 -5.94
N LYS A 247 -0.58 7.48 -7.10
CA LYS A 247 -1.29 6.55 -7.99
C LYS A 247 -0.37 5.48 -8.59
N GLN A 248 0.85 5.88 -8.97
CA GLN A 248 1.84 4.95 -9.49
C GLN A 248 2.21 3.90 -8.43
N LEU A 249 2.50 4.31 -7.20
CA LEU A 249 2.83 3.39 -6.11
C LEU A 249 1.69 2.41 -5.77
N LEU A 250 0.43 2.84 -5.87
CA LEU A 250 -0.72 1.93 -5.72
C LEU A 250 -0.81 0.88 -6.84
N THR A 251 -0.41 1.25 -8.06
CA THR A 251 -0.41 0.36 -9.23
C THR A 251 0.76 -0.62 -9.14
N ASP A 252 1.93 -0.14 -8.72
CA ASP A 252 3.18 -0.90 -8.59
C ASP A 252 3.31 -1.60 -7.23
N ALA A 253 2.18 -1.92 -6.60
CA ALA A 253 2.14 -2.54 -5.27
C ALA A 253 2.91 -3.88 -5.26
N ARG A 254 4.00 -3.89 -4.49
CA ARG A 254 4.94 -5.01 -4.37
C ARG A 254 4.29 -6.15 -3.58
N PRO A 255 4.41 -7.41 -4.01
CA PRO A 255 4.01 -8.53 -3.15
C PRO A 255 4.84 -8.50 -1.87
N ALA A 256 4.16 -8.49 -0.71
CA ALA A 256 4.80 -8.41 0.60
C ALA A 256 5.62 -9.65 0.96
N THR A 257 5.40 -10.76 0.25
CA THR A 257 6.22 -11.96 0.41
C THR A 257 7.09 -12.10 -0.84
N ALA A 258 8.38 -12.36 -0.63
CA ALA A 258 9.30 -12.64 -1.72
C ALA A 258 8.69 -13.69 -2.65
N PRO A 259 8.74 -13.47 -3.98
CA PRO A 259 8.16 -14.42 -4.91
C PRO A 259 8.86 -15.77 -4.78
N ALA A 260 8.08 -16.85 -4.89
CA ALA A 260 8.66 -18.16 -5.06
C ALA A 260 9.43 -18.14 -6.40
N GLN A 261 10.70 -18.55 -6.39
CA GLN A 261 11.51 -18.64 -7.60
C GLN A 261 11.63 -20.08 -8.05
N VAL A 262 11.47 -20.34 -9.35
CA VAL A 262 11.77 -21.66 -9.91
C VAL A 262 13.29 -21.82 -9.97
N ALA A 263 13.81 -22.84 -9.29
CA ALA A 263 15.19 -23.26 -9.39
C ALA A 263 15.25 -24.59 -10.15
N ASP A 264 15.88 -24.58 -11.32
CA ASP A 264 16.19 -25.78 -12.06
C ASP A 264 17.37 -26.49 -11.41
N THR A 265 17.15 -27.72 -10.97
CA THR A 265 18.24 -28.61 -10.59
C THR A 265 18.85 -29.22 -11.85
N SER A 266 20.13 -29.61 -11.79
CA SER A 266 20.95 -30.10 -12.92
C SER A 266 20.54 -31.48 -13.49
N GLY A 267 19.24 -31.73 -13.59
CA GLY A 267 18.60 -32.94 -14.12
C GLY A 267 17.14 -32.73 -14.57
N GLY A 268 16.70 -31.48 -14.75
CA GLY A 268 15.36 -31.14 -15.26
C GLY A 268 14.25 -31.10 -14.21
N ALA A 269 14.57 -31.22 -12.91
CA ALA A 269 13.60 -30.99 -11.85
C ALA A 269 13.46 -29.51 -11.53
N ALA A 270 12.22 -29.00 -11.62
CA ALA A 270 11.86 -27.69 -11.12
C ALA A 270 11.59 -27.80 -9.62
N THR A 271 12.34 -27.06 -8.81
CA THR A 271 12.03 -26.83 -7.39
C THR A 271 11.62 -25.38 -7.19
N LEU A 272 10.87 -25.07 -6.13
CA LEU A 272 10.59 -23.69 -5.75
C LEU A 272 11.48 -23.27 -4.59
N GLN A 273 12.07 -22.10 -4.71
CA GLN A 273 12.85 -21.46 -3.67
C GLN A 273 12.06 -20.29 -3.11
N LEU A 274 11.76 -20.33 -1.82
CA LEU A 274 11.08 -19.26 -1.11
C LEU A 274 12.09 -18.61 -0.16
N ALA A 275 12.23 -17.29 -0.22
CA ALA A 275 13.13 -16.54 0.66
C ALA A 275 12.46 -16.25 2.02
N GLU A 276 11.93 -17.29 2.65
CA GLU A 276 11.24 -17.23 3.92
C GLU A 276 11.49 -18.47 4.78
N SER A 277 11.30 -18.32 6.10
CA SER A 277 11.41 -19.41 7.07
C SER A 277 10.43 -20.55 6.75
N PHE A 278 10.78 -21.78 7.13
CA PHE A 278 9.94 -22.96 6.98
C PHE A 278 8.50 -22.75 7.46
N ASP A 279 8.30 -22.12 8.62
CA ASP A 279 6.95 -21.94 9.19
C ASP A 279 6.04 -21.09 8.30
N ARG A 280 6.59 -20.03 7.67
CA ARG A 280 5.84 -19.17 6.74
C ARG A 280 5.62 -19.87 5.40
N ALA A 281 6.66 -20.49 4.86
CA ALA A 281 6.58 -21.26 3.62
C ALA A 281 5.57 -22.40 3.73
N TRP A 282 5.54 -23.13 4.85
CA TRP A 282 4.58 -24.20 5.12
C TRP A 282 3.14 -23.70 5.00
N LEU A 283 2.80 -22.61 5.70
CA LEU A 283 1.46 -22.01 5.64
C LEU A 283 1.11 -21.55 4.22
N ARG A 284 2.04 -20.89 3.53
CA ARG A 284 1.83 -20.35 2.18
C ARG A 284 1.63 -21.45 1.14
N VAL A 285 2.41 -22.54 1.21
CA VAL A 285 2.27 -23.72 0.36
C VAL A 285 0.93 -24.41 0.61
N GLY A 286 0.54 -24.59 1.88
CA GLY A 286 -0.77 -25.15 2.22
C GLY A 286 -1.93 -24.36 1.61
N LEU A 287 -1.88 -23.02 1.67
CA LEU A 287 -2.90 -22.16 1.09
C LEU A 287 -2.90 -22.18 -0.44
N ALA A 288 -1.72 -22.22 -1.07
CA ALA A 288 -1.57 -22.37 -2.52
C ALA A 288 -2.16 -23.69 -3.02
N LEU A 289 -1.98 -24.77 -2.26
CA LEU A 289 -2.58 -26.08 -2.53
C LEU A 289 -4.11 -26.06 -2.42
N ASP A 290 -4.65 -25.38 -1.41
CA ASP A 290 -6.10 -25.28 -1.22
C ASP A 290 -6.78 -24.45 -2.32
N ARG A 291 -6.05 -23.57 -3.01
CA ARG A 291 -6.55 -22.74 -4.14
C ARG A 291 -6.45 -23.41 -5.50
N THR A 292 -5.70 -24.49 -5.59
CA THR A 292 -5.54 -25.28 -6.81
C THR A 292 -6.50 -26.47 -6.78
N ASN A 293 -6.74 -27.10 -7.94
CA ASN A 293 -7.58 -28.31 -8.00
C ASN A 293 -6.86 -29.56 -7.43
N PHE A 294 -6.08 -29.41 -6.37
CA PHE A 294 -5.51 -30.51 -5.61
C PHE A 294 -6.38 -30.78 -4.38
N THR A 295 -6.56 -32.05 -4.03
CA THR A 295 -7.05 -32.40 -2.69
C THR A 295 -5.84 -32.68 -1.80
N VAL A 296 -5.78 -32.04 -0.64
CA VAL A 296 -4.73 -32.31 0.35
C VAL A 296 -5.22 -33.45 1.24
N ASP A 297 -4.67 -34.65 1.02
CA ASP A 297 -5.06 -35.87 1.73
C ASP A 297 -4.43 -35.91 3.14
N ASN A 298 -3.19 -35.43 3.29
CA ASN A 298 -2.49 -35.38 4.58
C ASN A 298 -1.48 -34.23 4.66
N ARG A 299 -1.22 -33.74 5.89
CA ARG A 299 -0.25 -32.67 6.19
C ARG A 299 0.63 -33.13 7.36
N ASP A 300 1.86 -33.57 7.08
CA ASP A 300 2.85 -33.95 8.10
C ASP A 300 3.89 -32.83 8.23
N ARG A 301 3.67 -31.95 9.22
CA ARG A 301 4.56 -30.80 9.45
C ARG A 301 5.93 -31.22 9.98
N GLU A 302 6.01 -32.28 10.77
CA GLU A 302 7.29 -32.75 11.34
C GLU A 302 8.22 -33.26 10.23
N LYS A 303 7.66 -33.93 9.22
CA LYS A 303 8.42 -34.35 8.03
C LYS A 303 8.50 -33.29 6.94
N GLY A 304 7.74 -32.20 7.07
CA GLY A 304 7.61 -31.18 6.02
C GLY A 304 7.00 -31.74 4.73
N VAL A 305 5.99 -32.61 4.82
CA VAL A 305 5.38 -33.25 3.65
C VAL A 305 3.87 -33.01 3.59
N TYR A 306 3.41 -32.48 2.45
CA TYR A 306 2.01 -32.52 2.04
C TYR A 306 1.78 -33.73 1.14
N THR A 307 0.80 -34.57 1.47
CA THR A 307 0.30 -35.61 0.57
C THR A 307 -0.88 -35.02 -0.19
N VAL A 308 -0.74 -34.92 -1.51
CA VAL A 308 -1.77 -34.31 -2.36
C VAL A 308 -2.19 -35.26 -3.46
N ARG A 309 -3.43 -35.13 -3.89
CA ARG A 309 -3.97 -35.87 -5.01
C ARG A 309 -4.31 -34.93 -6.13
N TYR A 310 -3.83 -35.25 -7.32
CA TYR A 310 -4.15 -34.49 -8.52
C TYR A 310 -5.10 -35.27 -9.41
N ALA A 311 -6.31 -34.74 -9.60
CA ALA A 311 -7.22 -35.23 -10.63
C ALA A 311 -6.72 -34.71 -11.99
N ASN A 312 -6.04 -35.58 -12.74
CA ASN A 312 -5.63 -35.25 -14.10
C ASN A 312 -6.87 -35.24 -15.00
N SER A 313 -7.40 -34.04 -15.28
CA SER A 313 -8.61 -33.87 -16.10
C SER A 313 -8.52 -34.52 -17.47
N MET A 314 -7.32 -34.72 -18.03
CA MET A 314 -7.10 -35.36 -19.34
C MET A 314 -7.30 -36.88 -19.34
N GLU A 315 -7.04 -37.58 -18.21
CA GLU A 315 -7.33 -39.02 -18.10
C GLU A 315 -8.80 -39.29 -17.77
N GLU A 316 -9.44 -38.41 -16.98
CA GLU A 316 -10.88 -38.47 -16.74
C GLU A 316 -11.70 -38.17 -17.99
N LEU A 317 -11.32 -37.15 -18.79
CA LEU A 317 -11.98 -36.83 -20.06
C LEU A 317 -11.90 -37.98 -21.08
N LYS A 318 -10.81 -38.77 -21.09
CA LYS A 318 -10.68 -39.96 -21.96
C LYS A 318 -11.52 -41.14 -21.47
N ARG A 319 -11.79 -41.25 -20.17
CA ARG A 319 -12.63 -42.31 -19.59
C ARG A 319 -14.13 -42.03 -19.71
N ASP A 320 -14.53 -40.76 -19.66
CA ASP A 320 -15.95 -40.36 -19.74
C ASP A 320 -16.46 -40.14 -21.18
N GLY A 321 -15.58 -40.25 -22.18
CA GLY A 321 -15.95 -40.28 -23.59
C GLY A 321 -16.80 -41.52 -23.96
N LEU A 322 -17.62 -41.41 -25.01
CA LEU A 322 -18.58 -42.42 -25.48
C LEU A 322 -17.99 -43.84 -25.68
N PHE A 323 -16.68 -43.97 -25.87
CA PHE A 323 -15.99 -45.26 -25.99
C PHE A 323 -15.58 -45.89 -24.63
N GLY A 324 -15.38 -45.11 -23.56
CA GLY A 324 -15.00 -45.64 -22.25
C GLY A 324 -16.13 -46.40 -21.54
N LYS A 325 -17.38 -45.96 -21.75
CA LYS A 325 -18.59 -46.59 -21.22
C LYS A 325 -18.94 -47.94 -21.86
N LEU A 326 -18.42 -48.24 -23.05
CA LEU A 326 -18.76 -49.47 -23.79
C LEU A 326 -17.84 -50.66 -23.46
N PHE A 327 -16.63 -50.44 -22.93
CA PHE A 327 -15.63 -51.50 -22.75
C PHE A 327 -15.29 -51.84 -21.28
N TYR A 328 -15.76 -51.06 -20.30
CA TYR A 328 -15.38 -51.22 -18.89
C TYR A 328 -16.58 -51.16 -17.91
N GLY A 329 -17.69 -51.79 -18.29
CA GLY A 329 -18.91 -51.90 -17.48
C GLY A 329 -18.73 -52.77 -16.23
N GLY A 330 -18.33 -52.14 -15.13
CA GLY A 330 -18.39 -52.64 -13.75
C GLY A 330 -18.27 -51.44 -12.80
N PRO A 331 -18.73 -51.52 -11.54
CA PRO A 331 -18.73 -50.39 -10.61
C PRO A 331 -17.29 -50.06 -10.20
N SER A 332 -16.55 -49.37 -11.07
CA SER A 332 -15.30 -48.73 -10.70
C SER A 332 -15.67 -47.47 -9.94
N ALA A 333 -15.58 -47.54 -8.62
CA ALA A 333 -15.31 -46.37 -7.80
C ALA A 333 -14.22 -45.57 -8.51
N ALA A 334 -14.47 -44.28 -8.76
CA ALA A 334 -13.50 -43.36 -9.34
C ALA A 334 -12.18 -43.60 -8.61
N LYS A 335 -11.16 -44.12 -9.32
CA LYS A 335 -9.85 -44.32 -8.70
C LYS A 335 -9.42 -42.93 -8.22
N PRO A 336 -9.16 -42.75 -6.92
CA PRO A 336 -8.73 -41.45 -6.43
C PRO A 336 -7.47 -41.09 -7.24
N GLY A 337 -7.39 -39.85 -7.77
CA GLY A 337 -6.32 -39.37 -8.64
C GLY A 337 -4.89 -39.72 -8.16
N LYS A 338 -3.87 -39.52 -9.00
CA LYS A 338 -2.51 -39.90 -8.61
C LYS A 338 -2.04 -39.09 -7.40
N GLU A 339 -1.47 -39.78 -6.42
CA GLU A 339 -0.92 -39.20 -5.21
C GLU A 339 0.49 -38.68 -5.46
N TYR A 340 0.79 -37.52 -4.90
CA TYR A 340 2.08 -36.85 -4.95
C TYR A 340 2.47 -36.38 -3.55
N LEU A 341 3.77 -36.39 -3.27
CA LEU A 341 4.33 -35.84 -2.04
C LEU A 341 5.00 -34.53 -2.36
N ILE A 342 4.60 -33.46 -1.68
CA ILE A 342 5.26 -32.16 -1.77
C ILE A 342 6.07 -31.96 -0.50
N ASN A 343 7.39 -31.96 -0.64
CA ASN A 343 8.31 -31.71 0.45
C ASN A 343 8.61 -30.20 0.55
N VAL A 344 8.49 -29.67 1.76
CA VAL A 344 8.83 -28.30 2.14
C VAL A 344 9.98 -28.40 3.14
N ARG A 345 11.16 -27.86 2.77
CA ARG A 345 12.38 -28.06 3.54
C ARG A 345 13.14 -26.77 3.75
N ALA A 346 13.44 -26.45 5.01
CA ALA A 346 14.32 -25.34 5.35
C ALA A 346 15.72 -25.54 4.73
N GLN A 347 16.28 -24.47 4.19
CA GLN A 347 17.65 -24.40 3.72
C GLN A 347 18.51 -23.60 4.72
N GLY A 348 19.82 -23.90 4.76
CA GLY A 348 20.76 -23.28 5.70
C GLY A 348 20.96 -21.78 5.52
N ASN A 349 20.45 -21.19 4.44
CA ASN A 349 20.49 -19.75 4.14
C ASN A 349 19.27 -18.98 4.69
N GLY A 350 18.39 -19.62 5.47
CA GLY A 350 17.16 -19.00 5.97
C GLY A 350 15.99 -19.02 4.98
N GLY A 351 16.18 -19.56 3.77
CA GLY A 351 15.13 -19.83 2.81
C GLY A 351 14.52 -21.23 2.96
N THR A 352 13.49 -21.52 2.16
CA THR A 352 12.80 -22.81 2.14
C THR A 352 12.68 -23.31 0.70
N GLN A 353 13.01 -24.58 0.47
CA GLN A 353 12.81 -25.26 -0.79
C GLN A 353 11.49 -26.05 -0.78
N VAL A 354 10.78 -26.03 -1.90
CA VAL A 354 9.60 -26.86 -2.15
C VAL A 354 9.86 -27.72 -3.38
N ALA A 355 9.66 -29.02 -3.27
CA ALA A 355 9.85 -29.97 -4.35
C ALA A 355 8.75 -31.05 -4.33
N VAL A 356 8.38 -31.56 -5.49
CA VAL A 356 7.62 -32.82 -5.57
C VAL A 356 8.63 -33.96 -5.42
N VAL A 357 8.34 -34.91 -4.53
CA VAL A 357 9.22 -36.04 -4.25
C VAL A 357 8.50 -37.37 -4.47
N GLY A 358 9.26 -38.39 -4.85
CA GLY A 358 8.81 -39.78 -4.91
C GLY A 358 8.67 -40.40 -3.52
N ALA A 359 8.16 -41.63 -3.47
CA ALA A 359 8.04 -42.40 -2.23
C ALA A 359 9.41 -42.72 -1.57
N ASP A 360 10.48 -42.67 -2.36
CA ASP A 360 11.87 -42.80 -1.93
C ASP A 360 12.48 -41.49 -1.39
N GLY A 361 11.71 -40.39 -1.43
CA GLY A 361 12.14 -39.06 -1.00
C GLY A 361 13.05 -38.35 -2.00
N GLN A 362 13.30 -38.93 -3.19
CA GLN A 362 14.04 -38.24 -4.25
C GLN A 362 13.13 -37.27 -4.99
N ILE A 363 13.71 -36.22 -5.57
CA ILE A 363 12.94 -35.25 -6.36
C ILE A 363 12.35 -35.96 -7.58
N ASP A 364 11.04 -35.79 -7.78
CA ASP A 364 10.31 -36.32 -8.93
C ASP A 364 10.46 -35.36 -10.11
N ASN A 365 11.08 -35.84 -11.19
CA ASN A 365 11.35 -35.07 -12.41
C ASN A 365 10.31 -35.35 -13.51
N SER A 366 9.21 -36.04 -13.18
CA SER A 366 8.15 -36.32 -14.15
C SER A 366 7.48 -35.03 -14.65
N SER A 367 6.89 -35.10 -15.84
CA SER A 367 6.11 -33.98 -16.40
C SER A 367 4.97 -33.55 -15.48
N ASP A 368 4.40 -34.48 -14.71
CA ASP A 368 3.35 -34.20 -13.74
C ASP A 368 3.90 -33.40 -12.56
N ALA A 369 5.07 -33.77 -12.03
CA ALA A 369 5.76 -33.04 -10.97
C ALA A 369 6.14 -31.62 -11.40
N GLN A 370 6.64 -31.46 -12.62
CA GLN A 370 6.92 -30.13 -13.21
C GLN A 370 5.65 -29.28 -13.32
N ARG A 371 4.52 -29.87 -13.72
CA ARG A 371 3.22 -29.19 -13.80
C ARG A 371 2.71 -28.78 -12.41
N LEU A 372 2.85 -29.65 -11.41
CA LEU A 372 2.54 -29.37 -10.00
C LEU A 372 3.32 -28.15 -9.50
N ILE A 373 4.62 -28.13 -9.75
CA ILE A 373 5.51 -27.03 -9.35
C ILE A 373 5.12 -25.72 -10.06
N SER A 374 4.79 -25.78 -11.35
CA SER A 374 4.31 -24.61 -12.11
C SER A 374 2.99 -24.05 -11.57
N LEU A 375 2.05 -24.93 -11.21
CA LEU A 375 0.77 -24.53 -10.59
C LEU A 375 0.97 -23.91 -9.20
N LEU A 376 1.84 -24.52 -8.38
CA LEU A 376 2.22 -23.95 -7.08
C LEU A 376 2.89 -22.60 -7.22
N HIS A 377 3.83 -22.45 -8.15
CA HIS A 377 4.50 -21.20 -8.44
C HIS A 377 3.50 -20.08 -8.80
N ALA A 378 2.51 -20.40 -9.64
CA ALA A 378 1.47 -19.46 -10.04
C ALA A 378 0.48 -19.09 -8.93
N GLN A 379 0.38 -19.89 -7.86
CA GLN A 379 -0.45 -19.57 -6.69
C GLN A 379 0.32 -18.88 -5.57
N LEU A 380 1.63 -19.12 -5.50
CA LEU A 380 2.50 -18.48 -4.52
C LEU A 380 2.82 -17.04 -4.91
N ASN A 381 2.79 -16.70 -6.20
CA ASN A 381 3.02 -15.36 -6.74
C ASN A 381 1.71 -14.72 -7.21
#